data_AF-A0A9N8D981-F1
#
_entry.id   AF-A0A9N8D981-F1
#
_cell.length_a   1.000
_cell.length_b   1.000
_cell.length_c   1.000
_cell.angle_alpha   90.00
_cell.angle_beta   90.00
_cell.angle_gamma   90.00
#
_symmetry.space_group_name_H-M   'P 1'
#
loop_
_entity.id
_entity.type
_entity.pdbx_description
1 polymer ?
#
loop_
_entity_poly.entity_id
_entity_poly.type
_entity_poly.pdbx_seq_one_letter_code
_entity_poly.pdbx_strand_id
1 'polypeptide(L)'
;MVSQSQHIQKLKQTDDRANQQTANMKFSPVIVVSLFASMSDAFTVPVHLFPTKSNFRSSSPLRFAPKGVSTTNSDLTSFDTGKEFNPFNFDTELAATTMDPEKLSEKDPAVVWNKFSNWITSTENRLYIGWFGTLMFPTLLAAATCFVAVDIDGIREPVAGSLLYGNNIISASIVPSSNAIGMHFYPIWEAASLDEWLYNGGEYQLIVYHFLIGIASYMGREWELSYRLGMRPWIFVAFSAPVAAATAVTLIYSMGQGSFSDGLPLGISGTFNFMMVLQAEHNIVMHPFHMLGVAGIFGGALFSAMHGSLVTSSLIRETSEGESVNNGYKFGQEEETYNIVAAHGYFGRLLFQFASFNNSRALHFFLAAWPVVGVWMASMLISMVAFNLNGLNFNQSIVDSEGRVVNTWADIINRANLGTEVMHERNAHNFPLDLASGEVVPVAMNAPSIVA
;
A
#
# COMPACT_ATOMS: atom_id res chain seq x y z
N MET A 1 48.20 7.95 -39.18
CA MET A 1 47.63 6.62 -38.86
C MET A 1 48.05 6.03 -37.50
N VAL A 2 49.04 6.58 -36.76
CA VAL A 2 49.44 6.02 -35.45
C VAL A 2 48.64 6.58 -34.25
N SER A 3 48.05 7.78 -34.38
CA SER A 3 47.31 8.43 -33.27
C SER A 3 45.89 7.88 -33.03
N GLN A 4 45.17 7.43 -34.06
CA GLN A 4 43.83 6.84 -33.87
C GLN A 4 43.88 5.42 -33.27
N SER A 5 44.93 4.65 -33.55
CA SER A 5 45.07 3.29 -33.01
C SER A 5 45.30 3.28 -31.49
N GLN A 6 46.05 4.25 -30.97
CA GLN A 6 46.26 4.39 -29.52
C GLN A 6 45.01 4.86 -28.78
N HIS A 7 44.14 5.63 -29.43
CA HIS A 7 42.90 6.09 -28.83
C HIS A 7 41.85 4.97 -28.73
N ILE A 8 41.81 4.08 -29.73
CA ILE A 8 40.94 2.89 -29.77
C ILE A 8 41.44 1.82 -28.79
N GLN A 9 42.75 1.64 -28.63
CA GLN A 9 43.30 0.73 -27.60
C GLN A 9 43.04 1.21 -26.17
N LYS A 10 43.07 2.53 -25.92
CA LYS A 10 42.69 3.09 -24.61
C LYS A 10 41.21 2.87 -24.31
N LEU A 11 40.32 3.04 -25.29
CA LEU A 11 38.88 2.82 -25.13
C LEU A 11 38.57 1.34 -24.82
N LYS A 12 39.21 0.39 -25.53
CA LYS A 12 39.10 -1.05 -25.23
C LYS A 12 39.61 -1.42 -23.84
N GLN A 13 40.73 -0.85 -23.39
CA GLN A 13 41.25 -1.11 -22.03
C GLN A 13 40.36 -0.54 -20.92
N THR A 14 39.63 0.55 -21.16
CA THR A 14 38.62 1.06 -20.21
C THR A 14 37.36 0.19 -20.17
N ASP A 15 36.90 -0.33 -21.31
CA ASP A 15 35.76 -1.26 -21.36
C ASP A 15 36.08 -2.61 -20.71
N ASP A 16 37.27 -3.16 -20.96
CA ASP A 16 37.68 -4.43 -20.36
C ASP A 16 37.85 -4.31 -18.83
N ARG A 17 38.26 -3.12 -18.33
CA ARG A 17 38.31 -2.84 -16.88
C ARG A 17 36.93 -2.63 -16.27
N ALA A 18 35.99 -2.01 -16.98
CA ALA A 18 34.61 -1.85 -16.51
C ALA A 18 33.89 -3.21 -16.44
N ASN A 19 34.08 -4.07 -17.44
CA ASN A 19 33.53 -5.43 -17.47
C ASN A 19 34.15 -6.38 -16.43
N GLN A 20 35.43 -6.20 -16.08
CA GLN A 20 36.04 -6.97 -14.98
C GLN A 20 35.61 -6.49 -13.58
N GLN A 21 35.18 -5.22 -13.44
CA GLN A 21 34.62 -4.71 -12.18
C GLN A 21 33.15 -5.13 -11.98
N THR A 22 32.36 -5.27 -13.03
CA THR A 22 30.98 -5.78 -12.95
C THR A 22 30.94 -7.30 -12.73
N ALA A 23 31.88 -8.06 -13.30
CA ALA A 23 31.96 -9.52 -13.10
C ALA A 23 32.37 -9.96 -11.69
N ASN A 24 32.85 -9.05 -10.83
CA ASN A 24 33.28 -9.33 -9.45
C ASN A 24 32.43 -8.66 -8.37
N MET A 25 31.30 -8.05 -8.71
CA MET A 25 30.30 -7.65 -7.71
C MET A 25 29.58 -8.90 -7.20
N LYS A 26 30.20 -9.57 -6.22
CA LYS A 26 29.49 -10.48 -5.33
C LYS A 26 28.38 -9.65 -4.66
N PHE A 27 27.14 -9.90 -5.04
CA PHE A 27 25.97 -9.35 -4.35
C PHE A 27 26.07 -9.74 -2.87
N SER A 28 26.45 -8.77 -2.04
CA SER A 28 26.49 -8.96 -0.60
C SER A 28 25.04 -8.96 -0.10
N PRO A 29 24.58 -9.99 0.65
CA PRO A 29 23.26 -10.02 1.26
C PRO A 29 23.00 -8.84 2.23
N VAL A 30 24.02 -8.01 2.48
CA VAL A 30 23.95 -6.77 3.26
C VAL A 30 23.04 -5.72 2.63
N ILE A 31 22.91 -5.63 1.29
CA ILE A 31 22.02 -4.63 0.67
C ILE A 31 20.53 -4.94 0.94
N VAL A 32 20.18 -6.23 0.98
CA VAL A 32 18.84 -6.69 1.36
C VAL A 32 18.55 -6.33 2.83
N VAL A 33 19.52 -6.52 3.74
CA VAL A 33 19.38 -6.11 5.14
C VAL A 33 19.32 -4.58 5.32
N SER A 34 20.00 -3.81 4.47
CA SER A 34 20.05 -2.34 4.54
C SER A 34 18.72 -1.69 4.18
N LEU A 35 17.99 -2.24 3.20
CA LEU A 35 16.67 -1.77 2.80
C LEU A 35 15.59 -2.12 3.84
N PHE A 36 15.71 -3.26 4.53
CA PHE A 36 14.86 -3.58 5.68
C PHE A 36 15.23 -2.80 6.96
N ALA A 37 16.48 -2.36 7.11
CA ALA A 37 16.94 -1.63 8.29
C ALA A 37 16.43 -0.17 8.35
N SER A 38 16.19 0.49 7.21
CA SER A 38 15.72 1.89 7.22
C SER A 38 14.27 2.08 7.71
N MET A 39 13.50 0.99 7.85
CA MET A 39 12.18 0.99 8.50
C MET A 39 12.23 0.61 9.99
N SER A 40 13.39 0.15 10.50
CA SER A 40 13.51 -0.28 11.90
C SER A 40 13.95 0.81 12.89
N ASP A 41 14.43 1.96 12.40
CA ASP A 41 14.89 3.06 13.27
C ASP A 41 13.76 3.96 13.79
N ALA A 42 12.51 3.74 13.35
CA ALA A 42 11.34 4.47 13.84
C ALA A 42 10.56 3.74 14.96
N PHE A 43 10.88 2.47 15.27
CA PHE A 43 10.12 1.67 16.25
C PHE A 43 11.02 0.76 17.09
N THR A 44 11.97 1.36 17.79
CA THR A 44 12.63 0.73 18.94
C THR A 44 12.19 1.42 20.23
N VAL A 45 11.26 0.79 20.95
CA VAL A 45 11.00 1.10 22.37
C VAL A 45 11.79 0.07 23.18
N PRO A 46 12.80 0.46 23.97
CA PRO A 46 13.31 -0.41 25.02
C PRO A 46 12.36 -0.36 26.23
N VAL A 47 11.94 -1.54 26.69
CA VAL A 47 11.12 -1.74 27.88
C VAL A 47 12.01 -1.67 29.12
N HIS A 48 11.71 -0.78 30.05
CA HIS A 48 12.02 -1.01 31.47
C HIS A 48 10.87 -0.56 32.38
N LEU A 49 10.60 -1.43 33.36
CA LEU A 49 9.53 -1.36 34.35
C LEU A 49 9.51 -0.02 35.08
N PHE A 50 8.33 0.62 35.15
CA PHE A 50 8.03 1.59 36.21
C PHE A 50 6.79 1.17 37.02
N PRO A 51 6.79 1.42 38.34
CA PRO A 51 5.78 0.95 39.25
C PRO A 51 4.53 1.83 39.17
N THR A 52 3.38 1.17 39.23
CA THR A 52 2.05 1.80 39.25
C THR A 52 1.85 2.61 40.53
N LYS A 53 1.71 3.94 40.38
CA LYS A 53 0.90 4.76 41.29
C LYS A 53 -0.11 5.55 40.49
N SER A 54 -1.29 4.96 40.34
CA SER A 54 -2.46 5.58 39.75
C SER A 54 -3.08 6.58 40.72
N ASN A 55 -3.17 7.84 40.32
CA ASN A 55 -4.15 8.79 40.84
C ASN A 55 -4.66 9.62 39.67
N PHE A 56 -5.68 9.13 38.96
CA PHE A 56 -6.49 9.97 38.10
C PHE A 56 -7.98 9.72 38.33
N ARG A 57 -8.68 10.82 38.61
CA ARG A 57 -10.11 10.92 38.89
C ARG A 57 -10.93 10.59 37.64
N SER A 58 -11.98 9.84 37.89
CA SER A 58 -13.11 9.49 37.03
C SER A 58 -13.77 10.70 36.35
N SER A 59 -14.04 10.55 35.04
CA SER A 59 -15.21 11.15 34.39
C SER A 59 -15.83 10.12 33.44
N SER A 60 -17.12 9.88 33.63
CA SER A 60 -17.95 8.76 33.18
C SER A 60 -17.99 8.48 31.66
N PRO A 61 -18.09 7.22 31.21
CA PRO A 61 -18.43 6.88 29.83
C PRO A 61 -19.96 6.84 29.63
N LEU A 62 -20.43 7.55 28.60
CA LEU A 62 -21.80 7.47 28.06
C LEU A 62 -22.04 6.07 27.45
N ARG A 63 -22.96 5.30 28.03
CA ARG A 63 -23.47 4.02 27.52
C ARG A 63 -24.57 4.26 26.48
N PHE A 64 -24.40 3.73 25.27
CA PHE A 64 -25.51 3.45 24.34
C PHE A 64 -25.74 1.94 24.32
N ALA A 65 -26.87 1.50 24.89
CA ALA A 65 -27.44 0.16 24.75
C ALA A 65 -28.92 0.32 24.37
N PRO A 66 -29.51 -0.59 23.55
CA PRO A 66 -30.90 -0.45 23.12
C PRO A 66 -31.87 -0.79 24.27
N LYS A 67 -32.94 0.00 24.38
CA LYS A 67 -34.01 -0.15 25.38
C LYS A 67 -34.93 -1.32 25.02
N GLY A 68 -35.02 -2.33 25.89
CA GLY A 68 -36.11 -3.31 25.92
C GLY A 68 -37.35 -2.74 26.62
N VAL A 69 -38.52 -2.98 26.03
CA VAL A 69 -39.86 -2.58 26.55
C VAL A 69 -40.44 -3.73 27.38
N SER A 70 -41.13 -3.41 28.48
CA SER A 70 -41.68 -4.39 29.44
C SER A 70 -43.19 -4.65 29.28
N THR A 71 -43.53 -5.96 29.37
CA THR A 71 -44.72 -6.61 30.00
C THR A 71 -46.15 -6.37 29.46
N THR A 72 -46.92 -7.44 29.14
CA THR A 72 -47.82 -8.19 30.08
C THR A 72 -48.64 -9.33 29.40
N ASN A 73 -48.73 -10.47 30.11
CA ASN A 73 -49.83 -11.44 30.34
C ASN A 73 -50.43 -12.45 29.33
N SER A 74 -50.61 -13.65 29.91
CA SER A 74 -51.64 -14.72 29.81
C SER A 74 -51.61 -15.80 28.72
N ASP A 75 -51.42 -17.03 29.23
CA ASP A 75 -52.03 -18.34 28.91
C ASP A 75 -51.98 -18.89 27.48
N LEU A 76 -51.34 -20.07 27.32
CA LEU A 76 -51.90 -21.26 26.66
C LEU A 76 -50.97 -22.49 26.78
N THR A 77 -51.63 -23.63 26.91
CA THR A 77 -51.28 -25.04 27.19
C THR A 77 -50.26 -25.78 26.29
N SER A 78 -49.47 -26.68 26.92
CA SER A 78 -48.92 -27.99 26.50
C SER A 78 -48.69 -28.34 25.02
N PHE A 79 -47.46 -28.76 24.66
CA PHE A 79 -47.11 -30.13 24.19
C PHE A 79 -45.59 -30.23 23.89
N ASP A 80 -45.06 -31.46 23.92
CA ASP A 80 -43.65 -31.84 24.13
C ASP A 80 -42.83 -32.10 22.83
N THR A 81 -41.51 -32.15 23.00
CA THR A 81 -40.44 -32.76 22.21
C THR A 81 -39.90 -32.08 20.94
N GLY A 82 -38.60 -31.76 20.96
CA GLY A 82 -37.79 -31.65 19.73
C GLY A 82 -36.57 -30.74 19.80
N LYS A 83 -35.47 -31.23 20.40
CA LYS A 83 -34.06 -30.80 20.20
C LYS A 83 -33.82 -29.40 19.60
N GLU A 84 -33.58 -28.41 20.46
CA GLU A 84 -32.83 -27.20 20.06
C GLU A 84 -31.35 -27.37 20.34
N PHE A 85 -30.57 -27.29 19.27
CA PHE A 85 -29.12 -27.20 19.25
C PHE A 85 -28.72 -25.83 19.83
N ASN A 86 -27.98 -25.81 20.93
CA ASN A 86 -27.41 -24.57 21.47
C ASN A 86 -25.87 -24.64 21.37
N PRO A 87 -25.21 -23.81 20.52
CA PRO A 87 -23.77 -23.94 20.23
C PRO A 87 -22.86 -23.26 21.27
N PHE A 88 -23.38 -22.91 22.45
CA PHE A 88 -22.62 -22.22 23.49
C PHE A 88 -22.92 -22.80 24.88
N ASN A 89 -22.47 -24.03 25.13
CA ASN A 89 -22.23 -24.49 26.49
C ASN A 89 -20.93 -25.28 26.54
N PHE A 90 -19.82 -24.59 26.83
CA PHE A 90 -18.60 -25.23 27.30
C PHE A 90 -18.82 -25.53 28.79
N ASP A 91 -19.32 -26.73 29.08
CA ASP A 91 -19.38 -27.24 30.45
C ASP A 91 -17.96 -27.53 30.94
N THR A 92 -17.30 -26.49 31.44
CA THR A 92 -16.18 -26.56 32.37
C THR A 92 -16.70 -27.00 33.74
N GLU A 93 -16.96 -28.29 33.95
CA GLU A 93 -17.02 -28.92 35.30
C GLU A 93 -17.40 -30.41 35.21
N LEU A 94 -16.47 -31.29 34.80
CA LEU A 94 -16.44 -32.70 35.28
C LEU A 94 -15.17 -33.46 34.83
N ALA A 95 -13.99 -33.13 35.38
CA ALA A 95 -12.85 -34.07 35.49
C ALA A 95 -11.69 -33.54 36.35
N ALA A 96 -11.92 -32.58 37.26
CA ALA A 96 -10.85 -31.93 38.04
C ALA A 96 -10.63 -32.55 39.43
N THR A 97 -10.82 -33.86 39.58
CA THR A 97 -10.43 -34.57 40.80
C THR A 97 -9.75 -35.88 40.41
N THR A 98 -8.50 -36.02 40.83
CA THR A 98 -7.54 -37.13 40.63
C THR A 98 -6.73 -37.12 39.33
N MET A 99 -5.92 -36.07 39.08
CA MET A 99 -4.65 -36.25 38.34
C MET A 99 -3.57 -35.29 38.85
N ASP A 100 -2.36 -35.83 38.99
CA ASP A 100 -1.12 -35.15 39.36
C ASP A 100 -0.83 -33.96 38.41
N PRO A 101 -0.68 -32.71 38.89
CA PRO A 101 -0.50 -31.53 38.04
C PRO A 101 0.83 -31.51 37.25
N GLU A 102 1.80 -32.37 37.61
CA GLU A 102 3.06 -32.54 36.88
C GLU A 102 2.94 -33.45 35.63
N LYS A 103 1.77 -34.07 35.38
CA LYS A 103 1.58 -35.06 34.30
C LYS A 103 0.45 -34.74 33.31
N LEU A 104 -0.10 -33.53 33.29
CA LEU A 104 -0.85 -33.08 32.10
C LEU A 104 0.15 -32.82 30.98
N SER A 105 0.31 -33.85 30.15
CA SER A 105 1.36 -33.98 29.16
C SER A 105 1.50 -32.73 28.28
N GLU A 106 2.73 -32.39 27.90
CA GLU A 106 3.05 -31.43 26.83
C GLU A 106 2.38 -31.74 25.47
N LYS A 107 1.59 -32.81 25.38
CA LYS A 107 0.89 -33.29 24.20
C LYS A 107 -0.63 -33.05 24.21
N ASP A 108 -1.20 -32.44 25.25
CA ASP A 108 -2.61 -32.02 25.21
C ASP A 108 -2.78 -30.91 24.14
N PRO A 109 -3.58 -31.14 23.08
CA PRO A 109 -3.78 -30.15 22.01
C PRO A 109 -4.24 -28.78 22.53
N ALA A 110 -5.04 -28.74 23.60
CA ALA A 110 -5.51 -27.47 24.17
C ALA A 110 -4.38 -26.69 24.83
N VAL A 111 -3.48 -27.38 25.54
CA VAL A 111 -2.30 -26.77 26.16
C VAL A 111 -1.33 -26.26 25.10
N VAL A 112 -1.09 -27.04 24.05
CA VAL A 112 -0.22 -26.64 22.92
C VAL A 112 -0.80 -25.44 22.18
N TRP A 113 -2.10 -25.45 21.87
CA TRP A 113 -2.78 -24.34 21.21
C TRP A 113 -2.77 -23.05 22.03
N ASN A 114 -2.95 -23.15 23.35
CA ASN A 114 -2.87 -22.00 24.24
C ASN A 114 -1.44 -21.44 24.32
N LYS A 115 -0.42 -22.29 24.40
CA LYS A 115 0.99 -21.86 24.33
C LYS A 115 1.29 -21.14 23.03
N PHE A 116 0.85 -21.70 21.89
CA PHE A 116 0.98 -21.07 20.57
C PHE A 116 0.27 -19.72 20.50
N SER A 117 -0.99 -19.65 20.94
CA SER A 117 -1.80 -18.43 20.94
C SER A 117 -1.19 -17.32 21.80
N ASN A 118 -0.67 -17.67 22.97
CA ASN A 118 0.03 -16.74 23.85
C ASN A 118 1.32 -16.24 23.21
N TRP A 119 2.06 -17.10 22.51
CA TRP A 119 3.28 -16.72 21.83
C TRP A 119 3.03 -15.75 20.66
N ILE A 120 2.09 -16.05 19.76
CA ILE A 120 1.81 -15.18 18.62
C ILE A 120 1.22 -13.82 19.06
N THR A 121 0.46 -13.79 20.16
CA THR A 121 -0.13 -12.54 20.68
C THR A 121 0.75 -11.82 21.70
N SER A 122 1.97 -12.31 21.96
CA SER A 122 2.90 -11.70 22.91
C SER A 122 3.39 -10.32 22.45
N THR A 123 3.34 -9.36 23.37
CA THR A 123 3.91 -7.99 23.21
C THR A 123 5.43 -7.96 23.39
N GLU A 124 6.03 -9.03 23.90
CA GLU A 124 7.48 -9.14 24.13
C GLU A 124 8.25 -9.59 22.88
N ASN A 125 7.55 -9.98 21.82
CA ASN A 125 8.19 -10.29 20.55
C ASN A 125 8.78 -9.01 19.94
N ARG A 126 10.04 -9.07 19.48
CA ARG A 126 10.72 -7.94 18.81
C ARG A 126 9.91 -7.37 17.65
N LEU A 127 9.24 -8.25 16.90
CA LEU A 127 8.23 -7.91 15.92
C LEU A 127 6.94 -8.61 16.34
N TYR A 128 5.91 -7.84 16.67
CA TYR A 128 4.61 -8.39 17.00
C TYR A 128 4.10 -9.29 15.86
N ILE A 129 3.53 -10.45 16.17
CA ILE A 129 2.97 -11.36 15.17
C ILE A 129 1.47 -11.08 15.07
N GLY A 130 0.71 -11.43 16.10
CA GLY A 130 -0.75 -11.37 16.10
C GLY A 130 -1.38 -12.40 15.17
N TRP A 131 -2.71 -12.50 15.20
CA TRP A 131 -3.43 -13.39 14.29
C TRP A 131 -3.29 -12.93 12.84
N PHE A 132 -3.32 -11.62 12.60
CA PHE A 132 -3.10 -11.08 11.26
C PHE A 132 -1.67 -11.32 10.74
N GLY A 133 -0.67 -11.36 11.63
CA GLY A 133 0.71 -11.69 11.26
C GLY A 133 0.85 -13.07 10.63
N THR A 134 0.01 -14.03 11.02
CA THR A 134 0.06 -15.39 10.48
C THR A 134 -0.29 -15.45 8.99
N LEU A 135 -1.10 -14.52 8.49
CA LEU A 135 -1.38 -14.33 7.06
C LEU A 135 -0.38 -13.36 6.41
N MET A 136 -0.06 -12.26 7.10
CA MET A 136 0.79 -11.19 6.59
C MET A 136 2.20 -11.67 6.23
N PHE A 137 2.88 -12.39 7.11
CA PHE A 137 4.28 -12.76 6.87
C PHE A 137 4.45 -13.70 5.68
N PRO A 138 3.72 -14.84 5.57
CA PRO A 138 3.90 -15.74 4.43
C PRO A 138 3.56 -15.08 3.09
N THR A 139 2.50 -14.25 3.07
CA THR A 139 2.04 -13.60 1.82
C THR A 139 3.00 -12.50 1.38
N LEU A 140 3.44 -11.61 2.28
CA LEU A 140 4.43 -10.59 1.93
C LEU A 140 5.79 -11.20 1.57
N LEU A 141 6.20 -12.30 2.21
CA LEU A 141 7.43 -13.01 1.85
C LEU A 141 7.33 -13.64 0.46
N ALA A 142 6.21 -14.27 0.13
CA ALA A 142 5.98 -14.83 -1.21
C ALA A 142 5.99 -13.73 -2.28
N ALA A 143 5.27 -12.63 -2.06
CA ALA A 143 5.23 -11.49 -2.98
C ALA A 143 6.62 -10.86 -3.17
N ALA A 144 7.36 -10.60 -2.08
CA ALA A 144 8.68 -10.00 -2.15
C ALA A 144 9.71 -10.94 -2.81
N THR A 145 9.66 -12.24 -2.52
CA THR A 145 10.56 -13.23 -3.13
C THR A 145 10.32 -13.33 -4.63
N CYS A 146 9.05 -13.43 -5.04
CA CYS A 146 8.70 -13.47 -6.45
C CYS A 146 9.09 -12.17 -7.17
N PHE A 147 8.82 -11.00 -6.58
CA PHE A 147 9.18 -9.69 -7.15
C PHE A 147 10.69 -9.52 -7.39
N VAL A 148 11.53 -10.06 -6.52
CA VAL A 148 13.00 -9.97 -6.66
C VAL A 148 13.57 -11.00 -7.63
N ALA A 149 12.95 -12.18 -7.75
CA ALA A 149 13.47 -13.30 -8.50
C ALA A 149 13.19 -13.25 -10.02
N VAL A 150 12.60 -12.17 -10.54
CA VAL A 150 12.00 -12.15 -11.88
C VAL A 150 13.02 -12.17 -13.00
N ASP A 151 12.77 -13.07 -13.96
CA ASP A 151 13.40 -13.15 -15.26
C ASP A 151 12.31 -13.38 -16.33
N ILE A 152 11.77 -12.30 -16.90
CA ILE A 152 10.70 -12.41 -17.89
C ILE A 152 11.26 -12.45 -19.32
N ASP A 153 11.09 -13.60 -19.97
CA ASP A 153 11.10 -13.76 -21.42
C ASP A 153 9.67 -14.02 -21.89
N GLY A 154 9.09 -13.05 -22.58
CA GLY A 154 7.95 -13.29 -23.47
C GLY A 154 8.48 -13.39 -24.91
N ILE A 155 7.68 -13.88 -25.84
CA ILE A 155 7.97 -13.86 -27.28
C ILE A 155 6.66 -14.03 -28.04
N ARG A 156 5.94 -12.94 -28.32
CA ARG A 156 5.03 -12.72 -29.48
C ARG A 156 4.81 -11.22 -29.74
N GLU A 157 4.92 -10.36 -28.71
CA GLU A 157 5.49 -8.99 -28.72
C GLU A 157 5.97 -8.68 -27.30
N PRO A 158 7.10 -9.25 -26.86
CA PRO A 158 7.46 -9.20 -25.45
C PRO A 158 8.03 -7.87 -25.02
N VAL A 159 7.57 -7.42 -23.87
CA VAL A 159 8.22 -6.33 -23.14
C VAL A 159 9.23 -6.97 -22.19
N ALA A 160 10.52 -6.82 -22.50
CA ALA A 160 11.58 -7.24 -21.58
C ALA A 160 11.49 -6.40 -20.29
N GLY A 161 11.22 -7.05 -19.16
CA GLY A 161 11.03 -6.39 -17.86
C GLY A 161 12.20 -6.55 -16.89
N SER A 162 13.04 -7.58 -17.07
CA SER A 162 14.12 -7.92 -16.12
C SER A 162 15.41 -7.14 -16.38
N LEU A 163 16.24 -7.02 -15.34
CA LEU A 163 17.59 -6.42 -15.45
C LEU A 163 18.53 -7.26 -16.32
N LEU A 164 18.38 -8.60 -16.30
CA LEU A 164 19.20 -9.51 -17.11
C LEU A 164 18.91 -9.34 -18.60
N TYR A 165 17.67 -9.00 -18.96
CA TYR A 165 17.26 -8.67 -20.32
C TYR A 165 17.47 -7.20 -20.70
N GLY A 166 18.51 -6.56 -20.15
CA GLY A 166 18.99 -5.26 -20.62
C GLY A 166 18.28 -4.03 -20.04
N ASN A 167 17.45 -4.20 -19.00
CA ASN A 167 16.88 -3.07 -18.28
C ASN A 167 17.82 -2.50 -17.21
N ASN A 168 17.63 -1.22 -16.91
CA ASN A 168 18.13 -0.60 -15.69
C ASN A 168 16.99 -0.47 -14.67
N ILE A 169 17.27 0.03 -13.47
CA ILE A 169 16.27 0.19 -12.39
C ILE A 169 15.06 1.06 -12.79
N ILE A 170 15.24 2.01 -13.71
CA ILE A 170 14.15 2.89 -14.17
C ILE A 170 13.26 2.17 -15.18
N SER A 171 13.85 1.38 -16.08
CA SER A 171 13.10 0.69 -17.14
C SER A 171 12.59 -0.69 -16.71
N ALA A 172 13.22 -1.32 -15.72
CA ALA A 172 12.80 -2.62 -15.20
C ALA A 172 11.39 -2.55 -14.60
N SER A 173 10.61 -3.59 -14.88
CA SER A 173 9.22 -3.71 -14.44
C SER A 173 8.80 -5.16 -14.43
N ILE A 174 7.97 -5.55 -13.47
CA ILE A 174 7.16 -6.77 -13.63
C ILE A 174 6.01 -6.41 -14.56
N VAL A 175 5.96 -7.09 -15.70
CA VAL A 175 4.95 -6.85 -16.73
C VAL A 175 3.63 -7.48 -16.30
N PRO A 176 2.48 -6.79 -16.45
CA PRO A 176 1.18 -7.37 -16.16
C PRO A 176 0.89 -8.66 -16.94
N SER A 177 -0.02 -9.49 -16.42
CA SER A 177 -0.37 -10.75 -17.10
C SER A 177 -1.05 -10.50 -18.44
N SER A 178 -0.84 -11.41 -19.39
CA SER A 178 -1.35 -11.29 -20.76
C SER A 178 -2.85 -11.01 -20.85
N ASN A 179 -3.26 -10.15 -21.78
CA ASN A 179 -4.68 -9.87 -22.06
C ASN A 179 -5.45 -11.14 -22.52
N ALA A 180 -4.75 -12.15 -23.05
CA ALA A 180 -5.37 -13.44 -23.36
C ALA A 180 -5.89 -14.19 -22.11
N ILE A 181 -5.32 -13.90 -20.93
CA ILE A 181 -5.81 -14.40 -19.64
C ILE A 181 -6.99 -13.56 -19.15
N GLY A 182 -7.00 -12.25 -19.44
CA GLY A 182 -8.02 -11.34 -18.92
C GLY A 182 -8.05 -11.35 -17.38
N MET A 183 -9.22 -11.66 -16.81
CA MET A 183 -9.43 -11.80 -15.36
C MET A 183 -9.35 -13.25 -14.85
N HIS A 184 -8.98 -14.21 -15.69
CA HIS A 184 -8.83 -15.60 -15.25
C HIS A 184 -7.72 -15.72 -14.22
N PHE A 185 -7.97 -16.51 -13.17
CA PHE A 185 -6.99 -16.83 -12.15
C PHE A 185 -5.94 -17.77 -12.75
N TYR A 186 -4.68 -17.31 -12.86
CA TYR A 186 -3.60 -18.04 -13.53
C TYR A 186 -2.44 -18.37 -12.56
N PRO A 187 -2.66 -19.31 -11.62
CA PRO A 187 -1.63 -19.80 -10.72
C PRO A 187 -0.65 -20.72 -11.47
N ILE A 188 0.49 -21.01 -10.85
CA ILE A 188 1.57 -21.83 -11.43
C ILE A 188 1.05 -23.19 -11.93
N TRP A 189 0.09 -23.81 -11.23
CA TRP A 189 -0.44 -25.13 -11.58
C TRP A 189 -1.47 -25.14 -12.72
N GLU A 190 -1.93 -23.98 -13.19
CA GLU A 190 -2.76 -23.91 -14.41
C GLU A 190 -1.92 -23.89 -15.69
N ALA A 191 -0.65 -23.53 -15.60
CA ALA A 191 0.28 -23.58 -16.73
C ALA A 191 0.79 -25.01 -16.95
N ALA A 192 1.07 -25.37 -18.21
CA ALA A 192 1.69 -26.64 -18.54
C ALA A 192 3.18 -26.71 -18.13
N SER A 193 3.82 -25.55 -17.96
CA SER A 193 5.21 -25.44 -17.53
C SER A 193 5.48 -24.10 -16.84
N LEU A 194 6.60 -24.00 -16.12
CA LEU A 194 7.03 -22.73 -15.54
C LEU A 194 7.37 -21.70 -16.63
N ASP A 195 7.95 -22.13 -17.75
CA ASP A 195 8.28 -21.25 -18.88
C ASP A 195 7.03 -20.61 -19.49
N GLU A 196 5.94 -21.38 -19.64
CA GLU A 196 4.63 -20.84 -20.06
C GLU A 196 4.08 -19.84 -19.04
N TRP A 197 4.21 -20.15 -17.75
CA TRP A 197 3.71 -19.28 -16.68
C TRP A 197 4.45 -17.94 -16.64
N LEU A 198 5.78 -17.96 -16.78
CA LEU A 198 6.63 -16.77 -16.89
C LEU A 198 6.29 -15.96 -18.15
N TYR A 199 6.17 -16.65 -19.30
CA TYR A 199 5.84 -16.03 -20.57
C TYR A 199 4.52 -15.25 -20.54
N ASN A 200 3.50 -15.80 -19.88
CA ASN A 200 2.17 -15.17 -19.80
C ASN A 200 2.03 -14.16 -18.63
N GLY A 201 3.11 -13.86 -17.91
CA GLY A 201 3.12 -12.88 -16.82
C GLY A 201 2.39 -13.35 -15.57
N GLY A 202 2.39 -14.66 -15.28
CA GLY A 202 1.74 -15.22 -14.10
C GLY A 202 2.33 -14.71 -12.77
N GLU A 203 3.59 -14.26 -12.79
CA GLU A 203 4.29 -13.61 -11.67
C GLU A 203 3.53 -12.39 -11.15
N TYR A 204 3.01 -11.57 -12.07
CA TYR A 204 2.27 -10.36 -11.73
C TYR A 204 1.06 -10.67 -10.86
N GLN A 205 0.25 -11.66 -11.27
CA GLN A 205 -0.90 -12.09 -10.48
C GLN A 205 -0.49 -12.65 -9.12
N LEU A 206 0.56 -13.49 -9.06
CA LEU A 206 1.06 -14.03 -7.80
C LEU A 206 1.46 -12.90 -6.84
N ILE A 207 2.25 -11.93 -7.33
CA ILE A 207 2.71 -10.79 -6.52
C ILE A 207 1.51 -9.96 -6.06
N VAL A 208 0.63 -9.54 -6.98
CA VAL A 208 -0.53 -8.69 -6.65
C VAL A 208 -1.44 -9.36 -5.61
N TYR A 209 -1.83 -10.61 -5.80
CA TYR A 209 -2.73 -11.28 -4.85
C TYR A 209 -2.11 -11.44 -3.46
N HIS A 210 -0.86 -11.91 -3.38
CA HIS A 210 -0.18 -12.07 -2.10
C HIS A 210 0.10 -10.71 -1.44
N PHE A 211 0.49 -9.70 -2.22
CA PHE A 211 0.71 -8.35 -1.72
C PHE A 211 -0.57 -7.75 -1.13
N LEU A 212 -1.71 -7.84 -1.84
CA LEU A 212 -2.99 -7.30 -1.37
C LEU A 212 -3.47 -7.97 -0.07
N ILE A 213 -3.37 -9.30 0.03
CA ILE A 213 -3.66 -10.03 1.28
C ILE A 213 -2.70 -9.59 2.39
N GLY A 214 -1.42 -9.44 2.05
CA GLY A 214 -0.37 -9.04 2.98
C GLY A 214 -0.60 -7.65 3.57
N ILE A 215 -0.87 -6.63 2.74
CA ILE A 215 -1.12 -5.26 3.22
C ILE A 215 -2.47 -5.12 3.94
N ALA A 216 -3.50 -5.88 3.54
CA ALA A 216 -4.76 -5.92 4.27
C ALA A 216 -4.58 -6.55 5.67
N SER A 217 -3.78 -7.62 5.75
CA SER A 217 -3.40 -8.24 7.02
C SER A 217 -2.50 -7.31 7.85
N TYR A 218 -1.60 -6.55 7.23
CA TYR A 218 -0.78 -5.53 7.90
C TYR A 218 -1.68 -4.47 8.56
N MET A 219 -2.68 -3.97 7.84
CA MET A 219 -3.68 -3.04 8.38
C MET A 219 -4.41 -3.64 9.60
N GLY A 220 -4.85 -4.90 9.52
CA GLY A 220 -5.46 -5.60 10.66
C GLY A 220 -4.49 -5.77 11.84
N ARG A 221 -3.21 -6.01 11.57
CA ARG A 221 -2.16 -6.14 12.59
C ARG A 221 -1.90 -4.82 13.33
N GLU A 222 -1.96 -3.68 12.64
CA GLU A 222 -1.88 -2.36 13.29
C GLU A 222 -3.01 -2.17 14.31
N TRP A 223 -4.23 -2.54 13.93
CA TRP A 223 -5.37 -2.55 14.85
C TRP A 223 -5.14 -3.50 16.03
N GLU A 224 -4.74 -4.75 15.76
CA GLU A 224 -4.56 -5.77 16.80
C GLU A 224 -3.51 -5.34 17.84
N LEU A 225 -2.35 -4.84 17.41
CA LEU A 225 -1.32 -4.37 18.33
C LEU A 225 -1.78 -3.13 19.12
N SER A 226 -2.49 -2.20 18.47
CA SER A 226 -3.06 -1.03 19.17
C SER A 226 -3.98 -1.46 20.31
N TYR A 227 -4.76 -2.53 20.11
CA TYR A 227 -5.62 -3.11 21.14
C TYR A 227 -4.81 -3.75 22.27
N ARG A 228 -3.76 -4.53 21.96
CA ARG A 228 -2.90 -5.16 22.99
C ARG A 228 -2.21 -4.15 23.88
N LEU A 229 -1.80 -3.00 23.33
CA LEU A 229 -1.12 -1.93 24.04
C LEU A 229 -2.08 -0.93 24.71
N GLY A 230 -3.40 -1.10 24.57
CA GLY A 230 -4.39 -0.16 25.10
C GLY A 230 -4.37 1.23 24.43
N MET A 231 -3.87 1.30 23.19
CA MET A 231 -3.81 2.51 22.38
C MET A 231 -5.16 2.82 21.73
N ARG A 232 -5.31 4.06 21.24
CA ARG A 232 -6.47 4.46 20.43
C ARG A 232 -6.40 3.78 19.05
N PRO A 233 -7.46 3.13 18.55
CA PRO A 233 -7.39 2.22 17.40
C PRO A 233 -7.62 2.93 16.06
N TRP A 234 -6.87 3.99 15.72
CA TRP A 234 -7.12 4.77 14.49
C TRP A 234 -5.93 4.86 13.53
N ILE A 235 -4.78 4.28 13.87
CA ILE A 235 -3.61 4.24 12.97
C ILE A 235 -3.94 3.44 11.70
N PHE A 236 -4.55 2.27 11.86
CA PHE A 236 -4.98 1.43 10.72
C PHE A 236 -5.98 2.13 9.79
N VAL A 237 -6.78 3.07 10.31
CA VAL A 237 -7.69 3.87 9.48
C VAL A 237 -6.91 4.80 8.57
N ALA A 238 -5.82 5.42 9.04
CA ALA A 238 -4.93 6.19 8.18
C ALA A 238 -4.23 5.29 7.14
N PHE A 239 -3.78 4.10 7.55
CA PHE A 239 -3.15 3.12 6.64
C PHE A 239 -4.13 2.54 5.60
N SER A 240 -5.45 2.62 5.83
CA SER A 240 -6.43 2.21 4.82
C SER A 240 -6.37 3.02 3.53
N ALA A 241 -5.88 4.27 3.57
CA ALA A 241 -5.76 5.11 2.39
C ALA A 241 -4.79 4.54 1.34
N PRO A 242 -3.52 4.24 1.66
CA PRO A 242 -2.61 3.58 0.73
C PRO A 242 -3.04 2.15 0.39
N VAL A 243 -3.69 1.40 1.29
CA VAL A 243 -4.27 0.09 0.97
C VAL A 243 -5.33 0.22 -0.13
N ALA A 244 -6.26 1.17 0.02
CA ALA A 244 -7.29 1.44 -0.98
C ALA A 244 -6.68 1.89 -2.32
N ALA A 245 -5.61 2.71 -2.30
CA ALA A 245 -4.93 3.13 -3.52
C ALA A 245 -4.30 1.95 -4.26
N ALA A 246 -3.57 1.10 -3.54
CA ALA A 246 -2.96 -0.11 -4.10
C ALA A 246 -4.01 -1.06 -4.68
N THR A 247 -5.10 -1.31 -3.94
CA THR A 247 -6.22 -2.13 -4.42
C THR A 247 -6.87 -1.52 -5.66
N ALA A 248 -7.02 -0.20 -5.72
CA ALA A 248 -7.66 0.44 -6.87
C ALA A 248 -6.85 0.24 -8.17
N VAL A 249 -5.53 0.48 -8.14
CA VAL A 249 -4.68 0.43 -9.35
C VAL A 249 -4.23 -0.97 -9.77
N THR A 250 -4.20 -1.94 -8.85
CA THR A 250 -3.75 -3.31 -9.16
C THR A 250 -4.88 -4.32 -9.34
N LEU A 251 -6.08 -4.03 -8.81
CA LEU A 251 -7.22 -4.95 -8.83
C LEU A 251 -8.49 -4.33 -9.40
N ILE A 252 -8.98 -3.23 -8.82
CA ILE A 252 -10.30 -2.69 -9.21
C ILE A 252 -10.28 -2.17 -10.65
N TYR A 253 -9.24 -1.46 -11.04
CA TYR A 253 -9.09 -0.98 -12.42
C TYR A 253 -9.07 -2.15 -13.41
N SER A 254 -8.22 -3.15 -13.18
CA SER A 254 -8.16 -4.38 -13.96
C SER A 254 -9.52 -5.08 -14.06
N MET A 255 -10.27 -5.18 -12.95
CA MET A 255 -11.61 -5.77 -12.92
C MET A 255 -12.61 -4.99 -13.77
N GLY A 256 -12.53 -3.66 -13.76
CA GLY A 256 -13.41 -2.79 -14.51
C GLY A 256 -13.16 -2.84 -16.02
N GLN A 257 -11.87 -2.91 -16.42
CA GLN A 257 -11.46 -3.06 -17.82
C GLN A 257 -11.51 -4.52 -18.31
N GLY A 258 -11.62 -5.49 -17.40
CA GLY A 258 -11.78 -6.90 -17.76
C GLY A 258 -10.48 -7.66 -18.02
N SER A 259 -9.33 -7.08 -17.65
CA SER A 259 -8.03 -7.73 -17.77
C SER A 259 -7.01 -7.21 -16.75
N PHE A 260 -6.17 -8.10 -16.24
CA PHE A 260 -4.98 -7.70 -15.48
C PHE A 260 -3.90 -7.05 -16.35
N SER A 261 -3.97 -7.14 -17.68
CA SER A 261 -3.04 -6.44 -18.58
C SER A 261 -3.04 -4.94 -18.37
N ASP A 262 -4.18 -4.38 -17.97
CA ASP A 262 -4.39 -2.93 -17.83
C ASP A 262 -4.09 -2.47 -16.40
N GLY A 263 -3.77 -3.41 -15.50
CA GLY A 263 -3.34 -3.10 -14.14
C GLY A 263 -1.97 -2.41 -14.13
N LEU A 264 -1.71 -1.65 -13.06
CA LEU A 264 -0.44 -0.95 -12.88
C LEU A 264 0.78 -1.89 -12.97
N PRO A 265 1.67 -1.75 -13.96
CA PRO A 265 2.92 -2.51 -14.00
C PRO A 265 3.81 -2.22 -12.79
N LEU A 266 4.50 -3.24 -12.27
CA LEU A 266 5.33 -3.10 -11.07
C LEU A 266 6.74 -2.63 -11.43
N GLY A 267 6.85 -1.36 -11.84
CA GLY A 267 8.11 -0.73 -12.26
C GLY A 267 7.96 0.77 -12.45
N ILE A 268 9.08 1.50 -12.48
CA ILE A 268 9.05 2.98 -12.56
C ILE A 268 8.51 3.43 -13.92
N SER A 269 9.11 2.97 -15.01
CA SER A 269 8.65 3.32 -16.37
C SER A 269 7.25 2.78 -16.66
N GLY A 270 6.93 1.59 -16.15
CA GLY A 270 5.59 1.01 -16.26
C GLY A 270 4.53 1.84 -15.55
N THR A 271 4.85 2.44 -14.40
CA THR A 271 3.96 3.40 -13.72
C THR A 271 3.68 4.62 -14.59
N PHE A 272 4.69 5.17 -15.27
CA PHE A 272 4.47 6.30 -16.19
C PHE A 272 3.62 5.91 -17.39
N ASN A 273 3.84 4.72 -17.95
CA ASN A 273 3.00 4.21 -19.04
C ASN A 273 1.53 4.11 -18.61
N PHE A 274 1.25 3.48 -17.47
CA PHE A 274 -0.10 3.39 -16.89
C PHE A 274 -0.75 4.76 -16.69
N MET A 275 -0.01 5.73 -16.13
CA MET A 275 -0.53 7.09 -15.91
C MET A 275 -0.87 7.82 -17.22
N MET A 276 -0.07 7.64 -18.27
CA MET A 276 -0.30 8.29 -19.57
C MET A 276 -1.49 7.68 -20.30
N VAL A 277 -1.63 6.35 -20.25
CA VAL A 277 -2.76 5.62 -20.84
C VAL A 277 -4.06 5.98 -20.09
N LEU A 278 -4.05 5.95 -18.76
CA LEU A 278 -5.17 6.43 -17.94
C LEU A 278 -5.62 7.85 -18.30
N GLN A 279 -4.67 8.75 -18.55
CA GLN A 279 -4.99 10.12 -18.95
C GLN A 279 -5.65 10.16 -20.34
N ALA A 280 -5.19 9.34 -21.29
CA ALA A 280 -5.76 9.27 -22.63
C ALA A 280 -7.21 8.75 -22.59
N GLU A 281 -7.44 7.65 -21.91
CA GLU A 281 -8.74 6.95 -21.86
C GLU A 281 -9.77 7.66 -20.95
N HIS A 282 -9.32 8.24 -19.84
CA HIS A 282 -10.22 8.73 -18.80
C HIS A 282 -10.13 10.23 -18.52
N ASN A 283 -9.19 10.95 -19.15
CA ASN A 283 -8.96 12.37 -18.91
C ASN A 283 -8.86 12.71 -17.41
N ILE A 284 -8.08 11.92 -16.66
CA ILE A 284 -8.04 11.93 -15.19
C ILE A 284 -7.71 13.29 -14.59
N VAL A 285 -6.91 14.13 -15.27
CA VAL A 285 -6.57 15.48 -14.79
C VAL A 285 -7.80 16.39 -14.68
N MET A 286 -8.86 16.11 -15.45
CA MET A 286 -10.13 16.84 -15.42
C MET A 286 -11.15 16.22 -14.45
N HIS A 287 -10.79 15.17 -13.72
CA HIS A 287 -11.67 14.56 -12.72
C HIS A 287 -11.49 15.24 -11.34
N PRO A 288 -12.57 15.69 -10.68
CA PRO A 288 -12.47 16.43 -9.42
C PRO A 288 -11.81 15.62 -8.29
N PHE A 289 -12.01 14.31 -8.24
CA PHE A 289 -11.37 13.47 -7.21
C PHE A 289 -9.85 13.35 -7.41
N HIS A 290 -9.35 13.45 -8.65
CA HIS A 290 -7.91 13.57 -8.89
C HIS A 290 -7.37 14.87 -8.30
N MET A 291 -8.06 15.99 -8.55
CA MET A 291 -7.69 17.31 -8.01
C MET A 291 -7.70 17.33 -6.48
N LEU A 292 -8.69 16.68 -5.84
CA LEU A 292 -8.73 16.50 -4.39
C LEU A 292 -7.57 15.63 -3.88
N GLY A 293 -7.20 14.58 -4.62
CA GLY A 293 -6.01 13.77 -4.35
C GLY A 293 -4.73 14.59 -4.39
N VAL A 294 -4.54 15.39 -5.44
CA VAL A 294 -3.41 16.31 -5.58
C VAL A 294 -3.37 17.31 -4.43
N ALA A 295 -4.50 17.92 -4.07
CA ALA A 295 -4.59 18.83 -2.93
C ALA A 295 -4.25 18.13 -1.60
N GLY A 296 -4.65 16.87 -1.44
CA GLY A 296 -4.29 16.03 -0.30
C GLY A 296 -2.79 15.82 -0.15
N ILE A 297 -2.11 15.40 -1.23
CA ILE A 297 -0.67 15.12 -1.21
C ILE A 297 0.15 16.41 -1.10
N PHE A 298 -0.16 17.44 -1.91
CA PHE A 298 0.55 18.72 -1.83
C PHE A 298 0.34 19.41 -0.48
N GLY A 299 -0.89 19.41 0.03
CA GLY A 299 -1.18 19.93 1.35
C GLY A 299 -0.51 19.09 2.45
N GLY A 300 -0.51 17.76 2.35
CA GLY A 300 0.20 16.88 3.28
C GLY A 300 1.71 17.18 3.35
N ALA A 301 2.36 17.36 2.20
CA ALA A 301 3.77 17.75 2.12
C ALA A 301 4.00 19.15 2.72
N LEU A 302 3.16 20.13 2.36
CA LEU A 302 3.21 21.48 2.91
C LEU A 302 3.06 21.48 4.44
N PHE A 303 2.08 20.77 4.97
CA PHE A 303 1.81 20.75 6.40
C PHE A 303 2.84 19.93 7.18
N SER A 304 3.45 18.91 6.58
CA SER A 304 4.61 18.23 7.14
C SER A 304 5.79 19.18 7.31
N ALA A 305 6.16 19.93 6.26
CA ALA A 305 7.22 20.92 6.32
C ALA A 305 6.90 22.08 7.28
N MET A 306 5.66 22.57 7.25
CA MET A 306 5.17 23.61 8.16
C MET A 306 5.26 23.15 9.62
N HIS A 307 4.76 21.95 9.95
CA HIS A 307 4.79 21.45 11.31
C HIS A 307 6.23 21.24 11.82
N GLY A 308 7.07 20.58 11.02
CA GLY A 308 8.49 20.38 11.34
C GLY A 308 9.20 21.71 11.59
N SER A 309 9.05 22.68 10.69
CA SER A 309 9.69 24.00 10.85
C SER A 309 9.21 24.77 12.08
N LEU A 310 7.91 24.76 12.39
CA LEU A 310 7.37 25.43 13.58
C LEU A 310 7.86 24.79 14.89
N VAL A 311 7.86 23.46 14.98
CA VAL A 311 8.38 22.74 16.15
C VAL A 311 9.87 23.02 16.32
N THR A 312 10.67 22.85 15.25
CA THR A 312 12.12 23.09 15.31
C THR A 312 12.46 24.54 15.68
N SER A 313 11.69 25.52 15.19
CA SER A 313 11.91 26.93 15.50
C SER A 313 11.62 27.33 16.95
N SER A 314 10.93 26.47 17.71
CA SER A 314 10.43 26.78 19.06
C SER A 314 10.95 25.81 20.13
N LEU A 315 11.99 25.04 19.81
CA LEU A 315 12.67 24.17 20.77
C LEU A 315 13.21 24.98 21.97
N ILE A 316 13.07 24.41 23.15
CA ILE A 316 13.64 24.97 24.38
C ILE A 316 15.15 24.68 24.36
N ARG A 317 15.96 25.66 24.76
CA ARG A 317 17.42 25.55 24.73
C ARG A 317 17.93 24.68 25.88
N GLU A 318 18.25 23.43 25.58
CA GLU A 318 18.78 22.44 26.55
C GLU A 318 20.23 22.00 26.25
N THR A 319 20.85 22.56 25.20
CA THR A 319 22.20 22.18 24.73
C THR A 319 23.07 23.41 24.47
N SER A 320 24.39 23.18 24.43
CA SER A 320 25.38 24.19 24.02
C SER A 320 25.52 24.25 22.49
N GLU A 321 26.16 25.31 21.98
CA GLU A 321 26.33 25.52 20.53
C GLU A 321 27.24 24.49 19.84
N GLY A 322 28.07 23.78 20.62
CA GLY A 322 28.97 22.73 20.11
C GLY A 322 28.33 21.35 20.02
N GLU A 323 27.07 21.21 20.43
CA GLU A 323 26.36 19.93 20.50
C GLU A 323 25.09 19.96 19.63
N SER A 324 24.66 18.78 19.16
CA SER A 324 23.39 18.69 18.43
C SER A 324 22.22 19.02 19.35
N VAL A 325 21.31 19.88 18.87
CA VAL A 325 20.10 20.26 19.60
C VAL A 325 19.22 19.05 19.93
N ASN A 326 19.29 17.97 19.13
CA ASN A 326 18.57 16.73 19.39
C ASN A 326 18.92 16.09 20.74
N ASN A 327 20.16 16.29 21.24
CA ASN A 327 20.59 15.76 22.54
C ASN A 327 19.85 16.42 23.71
N GLY A 328 19.18 17.55 23.48
CA GLY A 328 18.34 18.22 24.47
C GLY A 328 17.09 17.42 24.83
N TYR A 329 16.55 16.65 23.88
CA TYR A 329 15.43 15.74 24.14
C TYR A 329 15.92 14.42 24.73
N LYS A 330 15.25 13.95 25.78
CA LYS A 330 15.46 12.63 26.41
C LYS A 330 14.23 11.76 26.17
N PHE A 331 14.46 10.55 25.66
CA PHE A 331 13.38 9.60 25.38
C PHE A 331 12.57 9.27 26.65
N GLY A 332 11.26 9.49 26.60
CA GLY A 332 10.35 9.25 27.73
C GLY A 332 10.24 10.39 28.74
N GLN A 333 10.82 11.58 28.45
CA GLN A 333 10.62 12.76 29.30
C GLN A 333 9.14 13.17 29.33
N GLU A 334 8.71 13.72 30.47
CA GLU A 334 7.32 14.15 30.68
C GLU A 334 7.04 15.55 30.13
N GLU A 335 8.05 16.42 30.10
CA GLU A 335 7.91 17.81 29.65
C GLU A 335 8.00 17.93 28.13
N GLU A 336 7.15 18.79 27.56
CA GLU A 336 7.17 19.11 26.13
C GLU A 336 8.50 19.79 25.74
N THR A 337 9.10 19.35 24.65
CA THR A 337 10.44 19.80 24.24
C THR A 337 10.47 21.17 23.54
N TYR A 338 9.30 21.75 23.26
CA TYR A 338 9.14 23.00 22.51
C TYR A 338 8.04 23.87 23.09
N ASN A 339 8.09 25.18 22.80
CA ASN A 339 7.09 26.13 23.26
C ASN A 339 5.98 26.34 22.23
N ILE A 340 4.85 25.65 22.41
CA ILE A 340 3.68 25.77 21.51
C ILE A 340 3.08 27.18 21.48
N VAL A 341 3.16 27.95 22.57
CA VAL A 341 2.64 29.32 22.63
C VAL A 341 3.47 30.25 21.75
N ALA A 342 4.80 30.07 21.74
CA ALA A 342 5.70 30.78 20.85
C ALA A 342 5.42 30.42 19.37
N ALA A 343 5.29 29.14 19.05
CA ALA A 343 4.97 28.67 17.71
C ALA A 343 3.62 29.21 17.21
N HIS A 344 2.57 29.11 18.04
CA HIS A 344 1.24 29.65 17.75
C HIS A 344 1.28 31.17 17.57
N GLY A 345 2.02 31.88 18.42
CA GLY A 345 2.19 33.32 18.35
C GLY A 345 2.92 33.77 17.08
N TYR A 346 3.91 33.02 16.62
CA TYR A 346 4.58 33.29 15.34
C TYR A 346 3.62 33.07 14.17
N PHE A 347 3.03 31.88 14.06
CA PHE A 347 2.18 31.52 12.92
C PHE A 347 0.89 32.36 12.84
N GLY A 348 0.29 32.66 14.00
CA GLY A 348 -0.89 33.52 14.09
C GLY A 348 -0.62 34.97 13.66
N ARG A 349 0.62 35.46 13.78
CA ARG A 349 1.04 36.76 13.24
C ARG A 349 1.44 36.69 11.77
N LEU A 350 1.94 35.55 11.30
CA LEU A 350 2.35 35.34 9.92
C LEU A 350 1.15 35.38 8.94
N LEU A 351 0.04 34.74 9.32
CA LEU A 351 -1.19 34.72 8.50
C LEU A 351 -2.27 35.61 9.16
N PHE A 352 -3.02 35.04 10.10
CA PHE A 352 -3.97 35.72 10.96
C PHE A 352 -4.34 34.78 12.11
N GLN A 353 -4.68 35.33 13.28
CA GLN A 353 -4.72 34.59 14.55
C GLN A 353 -5.64 33.35 14.53
N PHE A 354 -6.75 33.39 13.80
CA PHE A 354 -7.70 32.29 13.70
C PHE A 354 -7.27 31.14 12.78
N ALA A 355 -6.28 31.35 11.91
CA ALA A 355 -5.73 30.29 11.05
C ALA A 355 -4.72 29.39 11.79
N SER A 356 -4.33 29.77 13.01
CA SER A 356 -3.34 29.04 13.80
C SER A 356 -4.00 28.08 14.79
N PHE A 357 -3.47 26.86 14.89
CA PHE A 357 -3.93 25.89 15.89
C PHE A 357 -3.35 26.24 17.26
N ASN A 358 -4.22 26.42 18.27
CA ASN A 358 -3.82 26.56 19.67
C ASN A 358 -4.00 25.26 20.47
N ASN A 359 -4.56 24.23 19.85
CA ASN A 359 -4.76 22.90 20.43
C ASN A 359 -3.94 21.86 19.64
N SER A 360 -2.92 21.30 20.29
CA SER A 360 -2.03 20.29 19.69
C SER A 360 -2.79 19.07 19.17
N ARG A 361 -3.84 18.61 19.86
CA ARG A 361 -4.63 17.44 19.41
C ARG A 361 -5.38 17.72 18.11
N ALA A 362 -5.93 18.93 17.97
CA ALA A 362 -6.63 19.34 16.75
C ALA A 362 -5.65 19.48 15.56
N LEU A 363 -4.46 20.05 15.82
CA LEU A 363 -3.38 20.12 14.83
C LEU A 363 -3.01 18.72 14.31
N HIS A 364 -2.67 17.78 15.20
CA HIS A 364 -2.25 16.44 14.80
C HIS A 364 -3.39 15.64 14.14
N PHE A 365 -4.64 15.84 14.56
CA PHE A 365 -5.80 15.27 13.85
C PHE A 365 -5.89 15.81 12.42
N PHE A 366 -5.72 17.12 12.21
CA PHE A 366 -5.70 17.72 10.88
C PHE A 366 -4.55 17.20 10.01
N LEU A 367 -3.34 17.09 10.57
CA LEU A 367 -2.17 16.54 9.90
C LEU A 367 -2.39 15.10 9.42
N ALA A 368 -3.13 14.30 10.19
CA ALA A 368 -3.52 12.95 9.77
C ALA A 368 -4.65 12.97 8.73
N ALA A 369 -5.72 13.74 8.98
CA ALA A 369 -6.93 13.71 8.17
C ALA A 369 -6.72 14.24 6.75
N TRP A 370 -5.96 15.33 6.57
CA TRP A 370 -5.79 15.98 5.27
C TRP A 370 -5.22 15.07 4.18
N PRO A 371 -4.03 14.46 4.35
CA PRO A 371 -3.50 13.55 3.34
C PRO A 371 -4.33 12.27 3.21
N VAL A 372 -4.86 11.72 4.31
CA VAL A 372 -5.66 10.48 4.29
C VAL A 372 -6.92 10.64 3.44
N VAL A 373 -7.69 11.71 3.66
CA VAL A 373 -8.91 11.99 2.88
C VAL A 373 -8.56 12.24 1.41
N GLY A 374 -7.49 12.98 1.13
CA GLY A 374 -7.05 13.20 -0.24
C GLY A 374 -6.69 11.92 -0.97
N VAL A 375 -5.92 11.03 -0.34
CA VAL A 375 -5.59 9.72 -0.92
C VAL A 375 -6.85 8.87 -1.11
N TRP A 376 -7.81 8.86 -0.17
CA TRP A 376 -9.09 8.17 -0.40
C TRP A 376 -9.83 8.69 -1.63
N MET A 377 -9.82 10.01 -1.89
CA MET A 377 -10.42 10.57 -3.10
C MET A 377 -9.68 10.10 -4.35
N ALA A 378 -8.34 10.06 -4.33
CA ALA A 378 -7.54 9.52 -5.43
C ALA A 378 -7.80 8.02 -5.67
N SER A 379 -7.95 7.21 -4.61
CA SER A 379 -8.30 5.80 -4.75
C SER A 379 -9.70 5.61 -5.32
N MET A 380 -10.66 6.42 -4.85
CA MET A 380 -12.04 6.39 -5.34
C MET A 380 -12.13 6.81 -6.80
N LEU A 381 -11.33 7.79 -7.25
CA LEU A 381 -11.19 8.14 -8.66
C LEU A 381 -10.86 6.90 -9.50
N ILE A 382 -9.78 6.18 -9.16
CA ILE A 382 -9.33 5.02 -9.95
C ILE A 382 -10.43 3.97 -10.01
N SER A 383 -11.12 3.73 -8.90
CA SER A 383 -12.26 2.81 -8.84
C SER A 383 -13.47 3.28 -9.66
N MET A 384 -13.64 4.58 -9.92
CA MET A 384 -14.73 5.10 -10.76
C MET A 384 -14.39 5.02 -12.25
N VAL A 385 -13.17 5.41 -12.63
CA VAL A 385 -12.72 5.34 -14.02
C VAL A 385 -12.55 3.90 -14.50
N ALA A 386 -12.33 2.95 -13.59
CA ALA A 386 -12.44 1.51 -13.87
C ALA A 386 -13.77 1.14 -14.54
N PHE A 387 -14.86 1.87 -14.23
CA PHE A 387 -16.17 1.69 -14.84
C PHE A 387 -16.51 2.82 -15.83
N ASN A 388 -15.49 3.43 -16.42
CA ASN A 388 -15.57 4.45 -17.46
C ASN A 388 -16.34 5.72 -17.06
N LEU A 389 -16.43 6.00 -15.76
CA LEU A 389 -16.92 7.29 -15.25
C LEU A 389 -15.76 8.30 -15.23
N ASN A 390 -15.55 8.90 -16.39
CA ASN A 390 -14.35 9.68 -16.73
C ASN A 390 -14.36 11.11 -16.18
N GLY A 391 -13.23 11.81 -16.35
CA GLY A 391 -13.10 13.23 -16.07
C GLY A 391 -14.03 14.10 -16.92
N LEU A 392 -14.20 15.36 -16.51
CA LEU A 392 -15.09 16.30 -17.20
C LEU A 392 -14.63 16.50 -18.66
N ASN A 393 -15.60 16.44 -19.58
CA ASN A 393 -15.38 16.68 -20.99
C ASN A 393 -16.00 18.03 -21.38
N PHE A 394 -15.14 19.00 -21.70
CA PHE A 394 -15.52 20.32 -22.17
C PHE A 394 -15.07 20.60 -23.61
N ASN A 395 -14.88 19.54 -24.40
CA ASN A 395 -14.49 19.66 -25.79
C ASN A 395 -15.53 20.47 -26.56
N GLN A 396 -15.09 21.50 -27.28
CA GLN A 396 -15.92 22.38 -28.09
C GLN A 396 -17.09 23.04 -27.33
N SER A 397 -16.94 23.23 -26.02
CA SER A 397 -18.02 23.76 -25.17
C SER A 397 -18.32 25.25 -25.38
N ILE A 398 -17.39 26.01 -25.96
CA ILE A 398 -17.57 27.43 -26.28
C ILE A 398 -17.71 27.59 -27.79
N VAL A 399 -18.80 28.25 -28.21
CA VAL A 399 -19.15 28.49 -29.60
C VAL A 399 -19.49 29.97 -29.77
N ASP A 400 -19.04 30.59 -30.86
CA ASP A 400 -19.38 31.96 -31.19
C ASP A 400 -20.81 32.09 -31.77
N SER A 401 -21.26 33.32 -32.05
CA SER A 401 -22.59 33.57 -32.60
C SER A 401 -22.83 32.99 -34.00
N GLU A 402 -21.76 32.61 -34.72
CA GLU A 402 -21.83 32.00 -36.05
C GLU A 402 -21.79 30.46 -35.99
N GLY A 403 -21.72 29.87 -34.79
CA GLY A 403 -21.61 28.42 -34.63
C GLY A 403 -20.18 27.89 -34.75
N ARG A 404 -19.16 28.75 -34.75
CA ARG A 404 -17.75 28.34 -34.82
C ARG A 404 -17.22 28.03 -33.43
N VAL A 405 -16.52 26.91 -33.30
CA VAL A 405 -15.89 26.51 -32.03
C VAL A 405 -14.77 27.48 -31.67
N VAL A 406 -14.77 27.94 -30.41
CA VAL A 406 -13.68 28.71 -29.81
C VAL A 406 -12.92 27.80 -28.85
N ASN A 407 -11.74 27.36 -29.27
CA ASN A 407 -10.93 26.44 -28.47
C ASN A 407 -10.53 27.04 -27.12
N THR A 408 -10.52 26.18 -26.11
CA THR A 408 -10.09 26.44 -24.74
C THR A 408 -8.89 25.56 -24.38
N TRP A 409 -8.38 25.69 -23.15
CA TRP A 409 -7.37 24.77 -22.64
C TRP A 409 -7.86 23.31 -22.57
N ALA A 410 -9.17 23.07 -22.41
CA ALA A 410 -9.72 21.72 -22.45
C ALA A 410 -9.55 21.08 -23.83
N ASP A 411 -9.74 21.87 -24.90
CA ASP A 411 -9.51 21.40 -26.27
C ASP A 411 -8.03 21.10 -26.53
N ILE A 412 -7.11 21.86 -25.93
CA ILE A 412 -5.67 21.58 -26.01
C ILE A 412 -5.30 20.28 -25.28
N ILE A 413 -5.87 20.05 -24.09
CA ILE A 413 -5.71 18.77 -23.36
C ILE A 413 -6.25 17.62 -24.22
N ASN A 414 -7.42 17.79 -24.84
CA ASN A 414 -7.97 16.79 -25.73
C ASN A 414 -7.02 16.46 -26.91
N ARG A 415 -6.32 17.45 -27.48
CA ARG A 415 -5.30 17.18 -28.51
C ARG A 415 -4.11 16.37 -27.98
N ALA A 416 -3.71 16.58 -26.73
CA ALA A 416 -2.66 15.78 -26.10
C ALA A 416 -3.14 14.34 -25.84
N ASN A 417 -4.36 14.17 -25.33
CA ASN A 417 -4.97 12.85 -25.12
C ASN A 417 -5.05 12.06 -26.43
N LEU A 418 -5.53 12.68 -27.52
CA LEU A 418 -5.57 12.07 -28.85
C LEU A 418 -4.19 11.61 -29.32
N GLY A 419 -3.12 12.35 -28.99
CA GLY A 419 -1.75 11.97 -29.35
C GLY A 419 -1.30 10.68 -28.66
N THR A 420 -1.70 10.47 -27.40
CA THR A 420 -1.43 9.23 -26.67
C THR A 420 -2.36 8.11 -27.16
N GLU A 421 -3.65 8.40 -27.31
CA GLU A 421 -4.69 7.44 -27.74
C GLU A 421 -4.32 6.76 -29.07
N VAL A 422 -3.90 7.52 -30.08
CA VAL A 422 -3.56 6.93 -31.39
C VAL A 422 -2.21 6.20 -31.43
N MET A 423 -1.39 6.33 -30.38
CA MET A 423 -0.03 5.77 -30.32
C MET A 423 0.11 4.61 -29.34
N HIS A 424 -0.73 4.57 -28.29
CA HIS A 424 -0.70 3.48 -27.32
C HIS A 424 -1.16 2.17 -27.97
N GLU A 425 -0.56 1.06 -27.54
CA GLU A 425 -0.83 -0.28 -28.06
C GLU A 425 -1.02 -0.35 -29.59
N ARG A 426 -0.09 0.28 -30.33
CA ARG A 426 -0.13 0.48 -31.79
C ARG A 426 -0.45 -0.76 -32.65
N ASN A 427 -0.29 -1.97 -32.10
CA ASN A 427 -0.49 -3.25 -32.79
C ASN A 427 -1.66 -4.09 -32.22
N ALA A 428 -2.38 -3.59 -31.20
CA ALA A 428 -3.48 -4.31 -30.54
C ALA A 428 -4.85 -4.07 -31.19
N HIS A 429 -5.07 -2.87 -31.74
CA HIS A 429 -6.38 -2.42 -32.18
C HIS A 429 -6.67 -2.79 -33.64
N ASN A 430 -7.72 -3.61 -33.86
CA ASN A 430 -8.21 -3.98 -35.20
C ASN A 430 -9.48 -3.22 -35.62
N PHE A 431 -10.12 -2.53 -34.67
CA PHE A 431 -11.36 -1.79 -34.86
C PHE A 431 -11.15 -0.30 -34.52
N PRO A 432 -11.97 0.61 -35.07
CA PRO A 432 -11.75 2.05 -34.92
C PRO A 432 -12.14 2.61 -33.54
N LEU A 433 -12.79 1.82 -32.69
CA LEU A 433 -13.15 2.20 -31.33
C LEU A 433 -12.43 1.27 -30.37
N ASP A 434 -11.68 1.87 -29.46
CA ASP A 434 -11.14 1.17 -28.32
C ASP A 434 -12.23 1.04 -27.25
N LEU A 435 -12.91 -0.09 -27.31
CA LEU A 435 -13.85 -0.54 -26.28
C LEU A 435 -13.24 -1.81 -25.71
N ALA A 436 -13.17 -1.92 -24.38
CA ALA A 436 -12.70 -3.10 -23.65
C ALA A 436 -13.64 -4.33 -23.79
N SER A 437 -14.25 -4.51 -24.97
CA SER A 437 -15.11 -5.63 -25.34
C SER A 437 -14.62 -6.21 -26.67
N GLY A 438 -14.00 -7.39 -26.62
CA GLY A 438 -13.47 -8.09 -27.80
C GLY A 438 -13.66 -9.61 -27.72
N GLU A 439 -13.36 -10.31 -28.81
CA GLU A 439 -13.33 -11.77 -28.82
C GLU A 439 -12.11 -12.30 -28.04
N VAL A 440 -12.32 -13.39 -27.29
CA VAL A 440 -11.28 -14.01 -26.46
C VAL A 440 -10.13 -14.52 -27.36
N VAL A 441 -8.92 -14.01 -27.10
CA VAL A 441 -7.70 -14.49 -27.76
C VAL A 441 -7.18 -15.73 -27.01
N PRO A 442 -6.77 -16.80 -27.71
CA PRO A 442 -6.24 -17.99 -27.04
C PRO A 442 -4.92 -17.70 -26.32
N VAL A 443 -4.79 -18.24 -25.10
CA VAL A 443 -3.54 -18.20 -24.32
C VAL A 443 -2.42 -18.93 -25.06
N ALA A 444 -1.21 -18.37 -25.00
CA ALA A 444 -0.05 -18.99 -25.62
C ALA A 444 0.44 -20.19 -24.79
N MET A 445 0.31 -21.40 -25.36
CA MET A 445 0.68 -22.66 -24.69
C MET A 445 2.16 -23.03 -24.80
N ASN A 446 2.92 -22.36 -25.68
CA ASN A 446 4.34 -22.63 -25.91
C ASN A 446 5.10 -21.30 -25.96
N ALA A 447 6.11 -21.14 -25.09
CA ALA A 447 7.13 -20.12 -25.25
C ALA A 447 7.96 -20.44 -26.51
N PRO A 448 8.18 -19.49 -27.44
CA PRO A 448 9.08 -19.71 -28.57
C PRO A 448 10.54 -20.03 -28.16
N SER A 449 11.31 -20.61 -29.08
CA SER A 449 12.72 -20.93 -28.81
C SER A 449 13.58 -19.66 -28.90
N ILE A 450 14.33 -19.36 -27.84
CA ILE A 450 15.36 -18.32 -27.86
C ILE A 450 16.56 -18.87 -28.62
N VAL A 451 16.90 -18.28 -29.76
CA VAL A 451 18.18 -18.54 -30.42
C VAL A 451 19.21 -17.65 -29.72
N ALA A 452 20.10 -18.27 -28.95
CA ALA A 452 21.19 -17.61 -28.22
C ALA A 452 22.18 -16.88 -29.15
#